data_AF-A0A7C9PVP7-F1
#
_entry.id   AF-A0A7C9PVP7-F1
#
_cell.length_a   1.000
_cell.length_b   1.000
_cell.length_c   1.000
_cell.angle_alpha   90.00
_cell.angle_beta   90.00
_cell.angle_gamma   90.00
#
_symmetry.space_group_name_H-M   'P 1'
#
loop_
_entity.id
_entity.type
_entity.pdbx_description
1 polymer ?
#
loop_
_entity_poly.entity_id
_entity_poly.type
_entity_poly.pdbx_seq_one_letter_code
_entity_poly.pdbx_strand_id
1 'polypeptide(L)'
;MNGFDSGFFASLWHQGKKISKLIATLLVATVFFLGMGTILLPVPTAQAAMVLFCPGLDAGGYPYTATYVDGLFTEVRFDRSPSLPPVTSELTYDTVNEQGEPIYRGGYLGMADVTLVDRSKGNVQPGSEVSVAVDGRWNQTRGVCGTSTPTPTALTCPGLDYNGYPYTASYNGGLFTQVRFERPGMPPVTTELTRYAVNDQGEPLYEGGYLGMADVILVDLSKDNVQPGSQVSVAVDNLWNQRRGVCGY
;
A
#
# COMPACT_ATOMS: atom_id res chain seq x y z
N MET A 1 -25.45 101.38 25.41
CA MET A 1 -24.84 100.60 26.51
C MET A 1 -24.87 99.13 26.11
N ASN A 2 -23.69 98.52 26.02
CA ASN A 2 -23.30 97.10 26.21
C ASN A 2 -24.46 96.12 26.49
N GLY A 3 -24.62 94.93 25.89
CA GLY A 3 -23.66 93.89 25.48
C GLY A 3 -24.02 92.57 26.21
N PHE A 4 -23.92 91.41 25.51
CA PHE A 4 -24.04 90.00 26.00
C PHE A 4 -25.46 89.52 26.41
N ASP A 5 -25.95 88.29 26.16
CA ASP A 5 -25.57 87.11 25.34
C ASP A 5 -26.68 86.05 25.50
N SER A 6 -26.56 84.91 24.81
CA SER A 6 -27.34 83.65 24.90
C SER A 6 -28.68 83.64 24.13
N GLY A 7 -28.82 82.94 22.99
CA GLY A 7 -28.15 81.71 22.59
C GLY A 7 -28.71 80.52 23.36
N PHE A 8 -29.97 80.15 23.13
CA PHE A 8 -30.45 78.80 23.53
C PHE A 8 -31.71 78.29 22.80
N PHE A 9 -32.57 79.16 22.24
CA PHE A 9 -33.92 78.72 21.83
C PHE A 9 -34.15 78.44 20.34
N ALA A 10 -33.13 78.49 19.48
CA ALA A 10 -33.31 78.33 18.03
C ALA A 10 -32.59 77.09 17.45
N SER A 11 -32.79 75.90 18.01
CA SER A 11 -32.28 74.66 17.37
C SER A 11 -33.03 73.36 17.72
N LEU A 12 -34.11 73.42 18.51
CA LEU A 12 -34.70 72.23 19.12
C LEU A 12 -35.93 71.63 18.40
N TRP A 13 -36.13 71.91 17.11
CA TRP A 13 -37.30 71.39 16.37
C TRP A 13 -36.99 70.61 15.08
N HIS A 14 -35.75 70.14 14.88
CA HIS A 14 -35.43 69.31 13.72
C HIS A 14 -34.60 68.03 13.96
N GLN A 15 -34.30 67.67 15.21
CA GLN A 15 -33.48 66.49 15.53
C GLN A 15 -34.24 65.25 16.08
N GLY A 16 -35.58 65.25 16.10
CA GLY A 16 -36.34 64.12 16.64
C GLY A 16 -36.51 62.90 15.71
N LYS A 17 -36.33 63.05 14.38
CA LYS A 17 -36.72 61.99 13.41
C LYS A 17 -35.57 61.16 12.83
N LYS A 18 -34.31 61.58 12.96
CA LYS A 18 -33.17 60.87 12.34
C LYS A 18 -32.51 59.83 13.26
N ILE A 19 -32.62 59.97 14.58
CA ILE A 19 -31.94 59.09 15.54
C ILE A 19 -32.64 57.73 15.66
N SER A 20 -33.98 57.68 15.49
CA SER A 20 -34.76 56.44 15.58
C SER A 20 -34.49 55.45 14.42
N LYS A 21 -34.23 55.95 13.20
CA LYS A 21 -33.90 55.08 12.06
C LYS A 21 -32.48 54.54 12.10
N LEU A 22 -31.52 55.26 12.68
CA LEU A 22 -30.14 54.80 12.75
C LEU A 22 -29.96 53.67 13.79
N ILE A 23 -30.67 53.72 14.91
CA ILE A 23 -30.58 52.67 15.95
C ILE A 23 -31.35 51.40 15.54
N ALA A 24 -32.50 51.53 14.87
CA ALA A 24 -33.25 50.39 14.36
C ALA A 24 -32.53 49.65 13.21
N THR A 25 -31.83 50.39 12.34
CA THR A 25 -31.05 49.76 11.24
C THR A 25 -29.77 49.10 11.76
N LEU A 26 -29.17 49.61 12.84
CA LEU A 26 -27.92 49.04 13.39
C LEU A 26 -28.17 47.69 14.10
N LEU A 27 -29.30 47.53 14.79
CA LEU A 27 -29.66 46.28 15.48
C LEU A 27 -30.13 45.16 14.53
N VAL A 28 -30.77 45.51 13.40
CA VAL A 28 -31.13 44.52 12.37
C VAL A 28 -29.89 44.08 11.59
N ALA A 29 -28.89 44.95 11.42
CA ALA A 29 -27.62 44.61 10.77
C ALA A 29 -26.70 43.72 11.62
N THR A 30 -26.80 43.74 12.96
CA THR A 30 -25.97 42.88 13.82
C THR A 30 -26.51 41.46 13.98
N VAL A 31 -27.83 41.25 13.87
CA VAL A 31 -28.42 39.90 13.98
C VAL A 31 -28.39 39.14 12.65
N PHE A 32 -28.35 39.83 11.51
CA PHE A 32 -28.23 39.18 10.19
C PHE A 32 -26.79 38.73 9.86
N PHE A 33 -25.77 39.31 10.50
CA PHE A 33 -24.35 38.98 10.26
C PHE A 33 -23.82 37.80 11.08
N LEU A 34 -24.62 37.24 11.99
CA LEU A 34 -24.26 36.02 12.75
C LEU A 34 -24.86 34.74 12.14
N GLY A 35 -25.58 34.83 11.03
CA GLY A 35 -26.27 33.70 10.37
C GLY A 35 -25.65 33.20 9.06
N MET A 36 -24.58 33.81 8.56
CA MET A 36 -23.94 33.42 7.30
C MET A 36 -22.44 33.25 7.49
N GLY A 37 -21.96 32.01 7.52
CA GLY A 37 -20.52 31.79 7.48
C GLY A 37 -20.01 30.48 8.03
N THR A 38 -20.81 29.42 8.15
CA THR A 38 -20.22 28.08 8.09
C THR A 38 -19.81 27.85 6.63
N ILE A 39 -18.62 28.34 6.28
CA ILE A 39 -17.90 27.83 5.11
C ILE A 39 -17.67 26.35 5.43
N LEU A 40 -18.57 25.50 4.97
CA LEU A 40 -18.28 24.09 4.75
C LEU A 40 -17.18 24.09 3.69
N LEU A 41 -15.94 24.26 4.12
CA LEU A 41 -14.81 23.88 3.29
C LEU A 41 -15.08 22.41 2.97
N PRO A 42 -15.21 22.03 1.68
CA PRO A 42 -15.23 20.61 1.35
C PRO A 42 -13.96 20.05 1.97
N VAL A 43 -14.13 19.20 2.98
CA VAL A 43 -13.02 18.40 3.50
C VAL A 43 -12.49 17.70 2.26
N PRO A 44 -11.22 17.90 1.86
CA PRO A 44 -10.68 17.17 0.73
C PRO A 44 -10.86 15.70 1.10
N THR A 45 -11.78 15.03 0.41
CA THR A 45 -11.86 13.58 0.48
C THR A 45 -10.51 13.12 -0.03
N ALA A 46 -9.65 12.66 0.86
CA ALA A 46 -8.42 12.00 0.49
C ALA A 46 -8.84 10.85 -0.42
N GLN A 47 -8.74 11.05 -1.72
CA GLN A 47 -8.92 9.98 -2.70
C GLN A 47 -7.81 9.00 -2.36
N ALA A 48 -8.19 7.77 -2.01
CA ALA A 48 -7.21 6.73 -1.78
C ALA A 48 -6.35 6.66 -3.05
N ALA A 49 -5.05 6.89 -2.90
CA ALA A 49 -4.10 6.81 -4.00
C ALA A 49 -4.31 5.46 -4.69
N MET A 50 -4.59 5.48 -6.00
CA MET A 50 -4.73 4.23 -6.73
C MET A 50 -3.37 3.54 -6.77
N VAL A 51 -3.33 2.29 -6.32
CA VAL A 51 -2.14 1.45 -6.37
C VAL A 51 -2.45 0.26 -7.25
N LEU A 52 -1.62 0.04 -8.27
CA LEU A 52 -1.71 -1.11 -9.16
C LEU A 52 -0.35 -1.80 -9.25
N PHE A 53 -0.37 -3.12 -9.37
CA PHE A 53 0.80 -3.94 -9.55
C PHE A 53 0.71 -4.64 -10.91
N CYS A 54 1.77 -4.55 -11.70
CA CYS A 54 1.80 -5.07 -13.06
C CYS A 54 2.86 -6.18 -13.15
N PRO A 55 2.53 -7.42 -12.75
CA PRO A 55 3.46 -8.55 -12.81
C PRO A 55 3.68 -9.05 -14.24
N GLY A 56 4.91 -9.47 -14.55
CA GLY A 56 5.31 -10.09 -15.81
C GLY A 56 6.59 -10.91 -15.67
N LEU A 57 7.15 -11.39 -16.79
CA LEU A 57 8.40 -12.14 -16.86
C LEU A 57 9.45 -11.38 -17.66
N ASP A 58 10.63 -11.17 -17.10
CA ASP A 58 11.74 -10.48 -17.74
C ASP A 58 12.32 -11.27 -18.93
N ALA A 59 13.36 -10.74 -19.57
CA ALA A 59 13.99 -11.40 -20.72
C ALA A 59 14.57 -12.79 -20.39
N GLY A 60 14.95 -13.03 -19.13
CA GLY A 60 15.46 -14.30 -18.60
C GLY A 60 14.36 -15.26 -18.13
N GLY A 61 13.09 -14.84 -18.16
CA GLY A 61 11.96 -15.64 -17.66
C GLY A 61 11.75 -15.52 -16.15
N TYR A 62 12.40 -14.57 -15.49
CA TYR A 62 12.23 -14.33 -14.05
C TYR A 62 11.09 -13.34 -13.79
N PRO A 63 10.32 -13.51 -12.71
CA PRO A 63 9.24 -12.59 -12.39
C PRO A 63 9.75 -11.17 -12.13
N TYR A 64 8.99 -10.19 -12.60
CA TYR A 64 9.12 -8.80 -12.18
C TYR A 64 7.74 -8.23 -11.85
N THR A 65 7.72 -7.09 -11.18
CA THR A 65 6.51 -6.31 -10.92
C THR A 65 6.81 -4.84 -11.02
N ALA A 66 6.06 -4.14 -11.85
CA ALA A 66 6.03 -2.68 -11.84
C ALA A 66 4.91 -2.18 -10.92
N THR A 67 5.21 -1.17 -10.10
CA THR A 67 4.25 -0.57 -9.17
C THR A 67 3.82 0.80 -9.68
N TYR A 68 2.52 0.97 -9.85
CA TYR A 68 1.87 2.24 -10.19
C TYR A 68 1.22 2.83 -8.95
N VAL A 69 1.54 4.08 -8.63
CA VAL A 69 0.99 4.81 -7.50
C VAL A 69 0.61 6.20 -7.95
N ASP A 70 -0.64 6.58 -7.74
CA ASP A 70 -1.14 7.96 -7.85
C ASP A 70 -0.72 8.68 -9.15
N GLY A 71 -0.90 8.04 -10.30
CA GLY A 71 -0.60 8.65 -11.60
C GLY A 71 0.71 8.18 -12.24
N LEU A 72 1.62 7.57 -11.50
CA LEU A 72 2.99 7.30 -11.97
C LEU A 72 3.45 5.88 -11.66
N PHE A 73 4.29 5.33 -12.54
CA PHE A 73 5.10 4.17 -12.19
C PHE A 73 6.29 4.61 -11.34
N THR A 74 6.43 4.01 -10.16
CA THR A 74 7.41 4.44 -9.15
C THR A 74 8.57 3.48 -8.99
N GLU A 75 8.37 2.20 -9.28
CA GLU A 75 9.42 1.18 -9.20
C GLU A 75 9.14 -0.02 -10.10
N VAL A 76 10.20 -0.77 -10.41
CA VAL A 76 10.14 -2.16 -10.85
C VAL A 76 10.97 -3.04 -9.94
N ARG A 77 10.36 -4.10 -9.43
CA ARG A 77 11.01 -5.12 -8.62
C ARG A 77 11.24 -6.38 -9.45
N PHE A 78 12.42 -6.97 -9.39
CA PHE A 78 12.84 -8.17 -10.12
C PHE A 78 13.18 -9.32 -9.15
N ASP A 79 12.54 -10.48 -9.33
CA ASP A 79 12.80 -11.70 -8.57
C ASP A 79 13.78 -12.61 -9.36
N ARG A 80 15.06 -12.23 -9.36
CA ARG A 80 16.13 -12.76 -10.24
C ARG A 80 16.42 -14.26 -10.16
N SER A 81 16.11 -14.89 -9.04
CA SER A 81 16.26 -16.33 -8.74
C SER A 81 15.84 -16.59 -7.29
N PRO A 82 15.31 -17.78 -6.93
CA PRO A 82 14.98 -18.10 -5.54
C PRO A 82 16.16 -18.03 -4.55
N SER A 83 17.41 -18.10 -5.04
CA SER A 83 18.62 -18.04 -4.21
C SER A 83 19.21 -16.64 -4.06
N LEU A 84 18.64 -15.63 -4.72
CA LEU A 84 19.13 -14.27 -4.70
C LEU A 84 18.05 -13.31 -4.20
N PRO A 85 18.42 -12.28 -3.42
CA PRO A 85 17.46 -11.29 -3.01
C PRO A 85 16.90 -10.55 -4.25
N PRO A 86 15.62 -10.14 -4.19
CA PRO A 86 14.99 -9.29 -5.18
C PRO A 86 15.75 -7.97 -5.34
N VAL A 87 15.64 -7.39 -6.53
CA VAL A 87 16.24 -6.08 -6.83
C VAL A 87 15.14 -5.11 -7.22
N THR A 88 15.11 -3.96 -6.56
CA THR A 88 14.18 -2.88 -6.90
C THR A 88 14.93 -1.80 -7.68
N SER A 89 14.31 -1.36 -8.77
CA SER A 89 14.70 -0.21 -9.57
C SER A 89 13.69 0.90 -9.32
N GLU A 90 14.10 2.00 -8.71
CA GLU A 90 13.28 3.20 -8.64
C GLU A 90 13.15 3.80 -10.03
N LEU A 91 11.91 4.16 -10.39
CA LEU A 91 11.59 4.71 -11.70
C LEU A 91 11.39 6.22 -11.61
N THR A 92 11.88 6.91 -12.62
CA THR A 92 11.60 8.32 -12.88
C THR A 92 10.96 8.45 -14.25
N TYR A 93 9.89 9.25 -14.35
CA TYR A 93 9.32 9.61 -15.64
C TYR A 93 10.38 10.32 -16.51
N ASP A 94 10.51 9.88 -17.75
CA ASP A 94 11.47 10.45 -18.70
C ASP A 94 10.76 11.25 -19.79
N THR A 95 9.98 10.56 -20.63
CA THR A 95 9.42 11.15 -21.85
C THR A 95 8.19 10.38 -22.33
N VAL A 96 7.65 10.76 -23.48
CA VAL A 96 6.65 10.00 -24.23
C VAL A 96 7.25 9.60 -25.58
N ASN A 97 7.05 8.35 -26.01
CA ASN A 97 7.51 7.91 -27.33
C ASN A 97 6.60 8.42 -28.48
N GLU A 98 6.99 8.12 -29.71
CA GLU A 98 6.24 8.49 -30.92
C GLU A 98 4.83 7.88 -30.97
N GLN A 99 4.59 6.79 -30.23
CA GLN A 99 3.29 6.13 -30.12
C GLN A 99 2.38 6.74 -29.03
N GLY A 100 2.87 7.77 -28.32
CA GLY A 100 2.13 8.42 -27.24
C GLY A 100 2.21 7.65 -25.91
N GLU A 101 3.17 6.75 -25.76
CA GLU A 101 3.33 5.91 -24.57
C GLU A 101 4.36 6.54 -23.62
N PRO A 102 4.00 6.83 -22.36
CA PRO A 102 4.95 7.28 -21.34
C PRO A 102 6.09 6.29 -21.13
N ILE A 103 7.29 6.82 -21.00
CA ILE A 103 8.53 6.09 -20.72
C ILE A 103 9.03 6.51 -19.34
N TYR A 104 9.39 5.51 -18.55
CA TYR A 104 10.04 5.65 -17.26
C TYR A 104 11.41 4.98 -17.31
N ARG A 105 12.40 5.58 -16.64
CA ARG A 105 13.76 5.06 -16.53
C ARG A 105 14.16 4.81 -15.10
N GLY A 106 14.96 3.77 -14.90
CA GLY A 106 15.58 3.43 -13.63
C GLY A 106 16.92 2.74 -13.83
N GLY A 107 17.56 2.37 -12.74
CA GLY A 107 18.80 1.59 -12.75
C GLY A 107 18.62 0.20 -12.16
N TYR A 108 19.36 -0.78 -12.67
CA TYR A 108 19.43 -2.14 -12.15
C TYR A 108 20.83 -2.39 -11.60
N LEU A 109 20.96 -2.40 -10.27
CA LEU A 109 22.22 -2.59 -9.53
C LEU A 109 23.34 -1.61 -9.91
N GLY A 110 23.01 -0.46 -10.51
CA GLY A 110 23.99 0.50 -11.04
C GLY A 110 24.80 -0.02 -12.22
N MET A 111 24.41 -1.14 -12.84
CA MET A 111 25.14 -1.78 -13.94
C MET A 111 24.36 -1.80 -15.26
N ALA A 112 23.04 -1.68 -15.21
CA ALA A 112 22.17 -1.73 -16.37
C ALA A 112 21.02 -0.73 -16.25
N ASP A 113 20.51 -0.28 -17.39
CA ASP A 113 19.36 0.61 -17.46
C ASP A 113 18.05 -0.18 -17.44
N VAL A 114 17.07 0.31 -16.69
CA VAL A 114 15.68 -0.17 -16.73
C VAL A 114 14.87 0.83 -17.53
N THR A 115 14.12 0.34 -18.51
CA THR A 115 13.13 1.12 -19.26
C THR A 115 11.76 0.48 -19.07
N LEU A 116 10.78 1.25 -18.61
CA LEU A 116 9.38 0.85 -18.58
C LEU A 116 8.60 1.72 -19.56
N VAL A 117 7.75 1.09 -20.36
CA VAL A 117 6.83 1.74 -21.29
C VAL A 117 5.41 1.45 -20.83
N ASP A 118 4.65 2.50 -20.57
CA ASP A 118 3.22 2.44 -20.28
C ASP A 118 2.42 2.36 -21.59
N ARG A 119 1.89 1.17 -21.90
CA ARG A 119 1.13 0.93 -23.12
C ARG A 119 -0.29 1.49 -23.06
N SER A 120 -0.74 1.96 -21.90
CA SER A 120 -2.04 2.59 -21.70
C SER A 120 -2.05 4.09 -22.01
N LYS A 121 -0.91 4.66 -22.42
CA LYS A 121 -0.76 6.06 -22.80
C LYS A 121 -1.12 7.04 -21.67
N GLY A 122 -0.76 6.68 -20.44
CA GLY A 122 -1.00 7.46 -19.24
C GLY A 122 -2.35 7.19 -18.55
N ASN A 123 -3.23 6.39 -19.15
CA ASN A 123 -4.53 6.02 -18.56
C ASN A 123 -4.48 4.62 -17.93
N VAL A 124 -3.64 4.46 -16.91
CA VAL A 124 -3.39 3.17 -16.26
C VAL A 124 -4.60 2.78 -15.40
N GLN A 125 -5.13 1.58 -15.63
CA GLN A 125 -6.25 0.98 -14.92
C GLN A 125 -6.02 -0.55 -14.80
N PRO A 126 -6.79 -1.28 -13.98
CA PRO A 126 -6.75 -2.74 -14.01
C PRO A 126 -6.94 -3.28 -15.44
N GLY A 127 -6.05 -4.18 -15.86
CA GLY A 127 -5.95 -4.70 -17.23
C GLY A 127 -5.02 -3.92 -18.16
N SER A 128 -4.53 -2.74 -17.76
CA SER A 128 -3.50 -2.01 -18.53
C SER A 128 -2.21 -2.82 -18.63
N GLU A 129 -1.46 -2.61 -19.71
CA GLU A 129 -0.21 -3.33 -19.96
C GLU A 129 1.01 -2.42 -19.84
N VAL A 130 2.11 -3.00 -19.37
CA VAL A 130 3.44 -2.38 -19.39
C VAL A 130 4.45 -3.27 -20.11
N SER A 131 5.44 -2.64 -20.71
CA SER A 131 6.62 -3.32 -21.26
C SER A 131 7.85 -2.87 -20.51
N VAL A 132 8.65 -3.81 -20.02
CA VAL A 132 9.87 -3.53 -19.26
C VAL A 132 11.06 -4.12 -20.00
N ALA A 133 12.16 -3.36 -20.06
CA ALA A 133 13.45 -3.82 -20.55
C ALA A 133 14.54 -3.56 -19.53
N VAL A 134 15.52 -4.47 -19.48
CA VAL A 134 16.79 -4.28 -18.76
C VAL A 134 17.91 -4.32 -19.79
N ASP A 135 18.72 -3.27 -19.85
CA ASP A 135 19.81 -3.10 -20.82
C ASP A 135 19.35 -3.30 -22.29
N GLY A 136 18.21 -2.70 -22.63
CA GLY A 136 17.58 -2.82 -23.95
C GLY A 136 16.99 -4.19 -24.28
N ARG A 137 17.11 -5.19 -23.40
CA ARG A 137 16.47 -6.51 -23.57
C ARG A 137 15.06 -6.49 -23.01
N TRP A 138 14.10 -6.55 -23.92
CA TRP A 138 12.67 -6.57 -23.58
C TRP A 138 12.25 -7.87 -22.92
N ASN A 139 11.27 -7.73 -22.02
CA ASN A 139 10.61 -8.81 -21.30
C ASN A 139 10.01 -9.90 -22.21
N GLN A 140 9.93 -11.13 -21.70
CA GLN A 140 9.26 -12.23 -22.41
C GLN A 140 7.75 -12.05 -22.41
N THR A 141 7.20 -11.52 -21.32
CA THR A 141 5.77 -11.22 -21.20
C THR A 141 5.55 -9.79 -20.73
N ARG A 142 4.48 -9.19 -21.25
CA ARG A 142 4.00 -7.88 -20.79
C ARG A 142 3.51 -7.99 -19.36
N GLY A 143 3.69 -6.91 -18.60
CA GLY A 143 3.12 -6.80 -17.27
C GLY A 143 1.66 -6.40 -17.37
N VAL A 144 0.75 -7.11 -16.70
CA VAL A 144 -0.69 -6.77 -16.71
C VAL A 144 -1.09 -6.22 -15.36
N CYS A 145 -1.52 -4.96 -15.32
CA CYS A 145 -1.79 -4.24 -14.09
C CYS A 145 -3.07 -4.75 -13.41
N GLY A 146 -3.01 -4.93 -12.09
CA GLY A 146 -4.16 -5.32 -11.27
C GLY A 146 -4.06 -4.71 -9.87
N THR A 147 -5.14 -4.83 -9.09
CA THR A 147 -5.20 -4.34 -7.70
C THR A 147 -4.59 -5.31 -6.68
N SER A 148 -4.31 -6.55 -7.08
CA SER A 148 -3.64 -7.55 -6.25
C SER A 148 -2.14 -7.38 -6.34
N THR A 149 -1.47 -7.33 -5.18
CA THR A 149 -0.03 -7.54 -5.08
C THR A 149 0.35 -8.87 -5.76
N PRO A 150 1.47 -8.94 -6.50
CA PRO A 150 1.95 -10.20 -7.02
C PRO A 150 2.28 -11.10 -5.85
N THR A 151 1.82 -12.35 -5.95
CA THR A 151 2.18 -13.39 -5.02
C THR A 151 3.71 -13.56 -5.04
N PRO A 152 4.42 -13.29 -3.93
CA PRO A 152 5.87 -13.36 -3.90
C PRO A 152 6.33 -14.78 -4.23
N THR A 153 7.31 -14.87 -5.12
CA THR A 153 7.79 -16.15 -5.65
C THR A 153 8.41 -17.02 -4.55
N ALA A 154 9.07 -16.40 -3.56
CA ALA A 154 9.51 -17.07 -2.35
C ALA A 154 9.56 -16.11 -1.14
N LEU A 155 9.17 -16.59 0.05
CA LEU A 155 9.37 -15.92 1.33
C LEU A 155 9.79 -16.93 2.39
N THR A 156 10.48 -16.45 3.43
CA THR A 156 10.72 -17.22 4.65
C THR A 156 10.05 -16.53 5.83
N CYS A 157 9.42 -17.31 6.70
CA CYS A 157 8.71 -16.81 7.87
C CYS A 157 9.32 -17.44 9.13
N PRO A 158 10.42 -16.86 9.66
CA PRO A 158 11.01 -17.32 10.92
C PRO A 158 10.06 -17.06 12.10
N GLY A 159 10.00 -18.00 13.03
CA GLY A 159 9.24 -17.92 14.27
C GLY A 159 9.82 -18.83 15.35
N LEU A 160 9.11 -18.95 16.46
CA LEU A 160 9.46 -19.85 17.57
C LEU A 160 8.28 -20.78 17.83
N ASP A 161 8.48 -22.08 17.99
CA ASP A 161 7.41 -23.02 18.33
C ASP A 161 6.89 -22.82 19.78
N TYR A 162 5.92 -23.63 20.21
CA TYR A 162 5.37 -23.57 21.57
C TYR A 162 6.44 -23.72 22.68
N ASN A 163 7.51 -24.47 22.41
CA ASN A 163 8.61 -24.68 23.35
C ASN A 163 9.70 -23.60 23.25
N GLY A 164 9.52 -22.60 22.39
CA GLY A 164 10.48 -21.54 22.14
C GLY A 164 11.62 -21.93 21.20
N TYR A 165 11.53 -23.05 20.47
CA TYR A 165 12.52 -23.46 19.50
C TYR A 165 12.29 -22.78 18.14
N PRO A 166 13.35 -22.31 17.46
CA PRO A 166 13.20 -21.68 16.16
C PRO A 166 12.63 -22.62 15.11
N TYR A 167 11.76 -22.05 14.27
CA TYR A 167 11.34 -22.65 13.01
C TYR A 167 11.39 -21.61 11.90
N THR A 168 11.46 -22.09 10.66
CA THR A 168 11.34 -21.28 9.45
C THR A 168 10.35 -21.94 8.51
N ALA A 169 9.21 -21.28 8.26
CA ALA A 169 8.29 -21.69 7.20
C ALA A 169 8.74 -21.11 5.86
N SER A 170 8.66 -21.90 4.79
CA SER A 170 8.96 -21.45 3.43
C SER A 170 7.69 -21.33 2.61
N TYR A 171 7.49 -20.16 2.03
CA TYR A 171 6.46 -19.89 1.04
C TYR A 171 7.11 -19.90 -0.35
N ASN A 172 6.49 -20.58 -1.31
CA ASN A 172 6.96 -20.63 -2.69
C ASN A 172 5.77 -20.73 -3.65
N GLY A 173 5.73 -19.85 -4.66
CA GLY A 173 4.81 -19.98 -5.79
C GLY A 173 3.32 -20.04 -5.41
N GLY A 174 2.91 -19.38 -4.34
CA GLY A 174 1.52 -19.36 -3.89
C GLY A 174 1.20 -20.17 -2.64
N LEU A 175 2.11 -21.04 -2.19
CA LEU A 175 1.83 -21.99 -1.10
C LEU A 175 2.97 -22.04 -0.08
N PHE A 176 2.65 -22.37 1.15
CA PHE A 176 3.66 -22.85 2.10
C PHE A 176 4.03 -24.29 1.75
N THR A 177 5.32 -24.53 1.49
CA THR A 177 5.80 -25.83 1.01
C THR A 177 6.52 -26.63 2.08
N GLN A 178 7.14 -25.97 3.07
CA GLN A 178 7.89 -26.67 4.11
C GLN A 178 8.00 -25.83 5.39
N VAL A 179 8.28 -26.52 6.51
CA VAL A 179 8.75 -25.92 7.76
C VAL A 179 10.03 -26.62 8.19
N ARG A 180 11.06 -25.83 8.49
CA ARG A 180 12.31 -26.30 9.08
C ARG A 180 12.35 -25.95 10.56
N PHE A 181 12.60 -26.93 11.41
CA PHE A 181 12.75 -26.76 12.86
C PHE A 181 14.21 -26.89 13.25
N GLU A 182 14.65 -26.04 14.18
CA GLU A 182 16.01 -26.01 14.69
C GLU A 182 15.99 -26.16 16.21
N ARG A 183 16.47 -27.32 16.70
CA ARG A 183 16.49 -27.64 18.13
C ARG A 183 17.94 -27.75 18.63
N PRO A 184 18.27 -27.16 19.79
CA PRO A 184 19.61 -27.29 20.37
C PRO A 184 20.00 -28.76 20.56
N GLY A 185 21.17 -29.14 20.06
CA GLY A 185 21.71 -30.50 20.21
C GLY A 185 21.07 -31.55 19.29
N MET A 186 20.22 -31.16 18.35
CA MET A 186 19.64 -32.07 17.34
C MET A 186 19.90 -31.54 15.92
N PRO A 187 20.03 -32.43 14.91
CA PRO A 187 20.00 -32.02 13.51
C PRO A 187 18.68 -31.29 13.19
N PRO A 188 18.72 -30.25 12.34
CA PRO A 188 17.51 -29.59 11.86
C PRO A 188 16.59 -30.57 11.14
N VAL A 189 15.29 -30.43 11.36
CA VAL A 189 14.25 -31.27 10.77
C VAL A 189 13.43 -30.44 9.80
N THR A 190 13.31 -30.89 8.56
CA THR A 190 12.43 -30.27 7.56
C THR A 190 11.21 -31.16 7.34
N THR A 191 10.05 -30.54 7.36
CA THR A 191 8.76 -31.16 7.08
C THR A 191 8.16 -30.50 5.84
N GLU A 192 7.81 -31.31 4.84
CA GLU A 192 7.01 -30.85 3.70
C GLU A 192 5.56 -30.61 4.15
N LEU A 193 4.94 -29.60 3.57
CA LEU A 193 3.58 -29.18 3.87
C LEU A 193 2.66 -29.43 2.68
N THR A 194 1.42 -29.84 2.98
CA THR A 194 0.33 -29.93 2.01
C THR A 194 -0.85 -29.10 2.50
N ARG A 195 -1.39 -28.22 1.65
CA ARG A 195 -2.63 -27.48 1.95
C ARG A 195 -3.79 -28.47 1.97
N TYR A 196 -4.56 -28.51 3.06
CA TYR A 196 -5.65 -29.48 3.22
C TYR A 196 -7.02 -28.84 3.47
N ALA A 197 -7.06 -27.62 4.02
CA ALA A 197 -8.31 -26.97 4.38
C ALA A 197 -8.21 -25.43 4.45
N VAL A 198 -9.35 -24.80 4.72
CA VAL A 198 -9.48 -23.39 5.12
C VAL A 198 -10.37 -23.38 6.37
N ASN A 199 -9.97 -22.65 7.42
CA ASN A 199 -10.77 -22.57 8.65
C ASN A 199 -11.96 -21.60 8.53
N ASP A 200 -12.78 -21.52 9.58
CA ASP A 200 -13.96 -20.64 9.62
C ASP A 200 -13.62 -19.14 9.51
N GLN A 201 -12.36 -18.77 9.77
CA GLN A 201 -11.85 -17.40 9.64
C GLN A 201 -11.36 -17.08 8.22
N GLY A 202 -11.41 -18.06 7.30
CA GLY A 202 -10.91 -17.95 5.94
C GLY A 202 -9.40 -18.08 5.82
N GLU A 203 -8.73 -18.66 6.82
CA GLU A 203 -7.29 -18.84 6.84
C GLU A 203 -6.91 -20.23 6.29
N PRO A 204 -6.03 -20.31 5.27
CA PRO A 204 -5.54 -21.56 4.74
C PRO A 204 -4.77 -22.39 5.78
N LEU A 205 -5.04 -23.69 5.78
CA LEU A 205 -4.40 -24.67 6.66
C LEU A 205 -3.54 -25.63 5.86
N TYR A 206 -2.33 -25.85 6.38
CA TYR A 206 -1.34 -26.75 5.81
C TYR A 206 -0.95 -27.79 6.86
N GLU A 207 -0.75 -29.03 6.43
CA GLU A 207 -0.36 -30.15 7.29
C GLU A 207 0.93 -30.82 6.81
N GLY A 208 1.69 -31.39 7.74
CA GLY A 208 2.88 -32.18 7.46
C GLY A 208 3.27 -33.06 8.65
N GLY A 209 4.23 -33.96 8.46
CA GLY A 209 4.70 -34.85 9.52
C GLY A 209 6.03 -34.38 10.15
N TYR A 210 6.09 -34.35 11.48
CA TYR A 210 7.32 -34.13 12.24
C TYR A 210 7.91 -35.47 12.70
N LEU A 211 9.04 -35.86 12.12
CA LEU A 211 9.76 -37.11 12.43
C LEU A 211 8.91 -38.39 12.33
N GLY A 212 7.77 -38.34 11.61
CA GLY A 212 6.83 -39.46 11.49
C GLY A 212 6.09 -39.81 12.79
N MET A 213 6.14 -38.94 13.81
CA MET A 213 5.56 -39.20 15.14
C MET A 213 4.54 -38.15 15.55
N ALA A 214 4.57 -36.96 14.94
CA ALA A 214 3.80 -35.81 15.33
C ALA A 214 3.27 -35.06 14.10
N ASP A 215 2.14 -34.39 14.25
CA ASP A 215 1.54 -33.59 13.19
C ASP A 215 2.02 -32.14 13.27
N VAL A 216 2.36 -31.55 12.12
CA VAL A 216 2.65 -30.12 11.96
C VAL A 216 1.46 -29.47 11.30
N ILE A 217 0.92 -28.42 11.91
CA ILE A 217 -0.11 -27.58 11.30
C ILE A 217 0.46 -26.17 11.13
N LEU A 218 0.37 -25.63 9.92
CA LEU A 218 0.63 -24.23 9.63
C LEU A 218 -0.67 -23.53 9.23
N VAL A 219 -0.91 -22.36 9.83
CA VAL A 219 -2.01 -21.46 9.49
C VAL A 219 -1.43 -20.23 8.80
N ASP A 220 -1.91 -19.96 7.59
CA ASP A 220 -1.64 -18.71 6.89
C ASP A 220 -2.61 -17.61 7.36
N LEU A 221 -2.13 -16.70 8.20
CA LEU A 221 -2.94 -15.61 8.74
C LEU A 221 -3.15 -14.47 7.73
N SER A 222 -2.51 -14.53 6.55
CA SER A 222 -2.67 -13.57 5.47
C SER A 222 -3.82 -13.90 4.51
N LYS A 223 -4.44 -15.08 4.67
CA LYS A 223 -5.59 -15.53 3.87
C LYS A 223 -5.27 -15.63 2.38
N ASP A 224 -4.23 -16.40 2.04
CA ASP A 224 -3.70 -16.58 0.69
C ASP A 224 -3.09 -15.30 0.07
N ASN A 225 -2.91 -14.21 0.85
CA ASN A 225 -2.26 -12.98 0.40
C ASN A 225 -0.91 -12.77 1.09
N VAL A 226 -0.05 -13.79 1.03
CA VAL A 226 1.26 -13.78 1.70
C VAL A 226 2.16 -12.75 1.03
N GLN A 227 2.75 -11.87 1.83
CA GLN A 227 3.67 -10.79 1.46
C GLN A 227 4.66 -10.54 2.61
N PRO A 228 5.78 -9.82 2.42
CA PRO A 228 6.62 -9.41 3.55
C PRO A 228 5.80 -8.73 4.66
N GLY A 229 6.07 -9.09 5.91
CA GLY A 229 5.28 -8.68 7.07
C GLY A 229 4.05 -9.54 7.37
N SER A 230 3.66 -10.45 6.45
CA SER A 230 2.61 -11.43 6.70
C SER A 230 2.97 -12.34 7.85
N GLN A 231 1.95 -12.90 8.50
CA GLN A 231 2.14 -13.74 9.66
C GLN A 231 1.67 -15.17 9.42
N VAL A 232 2.39 -16.10 10.03
CA VAL A 232 2.00 -17.51 10.09
C VAL A 232 2.01 -17.99 11.53
N SER A 233 1.19 -19.00 11.82
CA SER A 233 1.26 -19.75 13.07
C SER A 233 1.58 -21.20 12.77
N VAL A 234 2.53 -21.78 13.51
CA VAL A 234 2.90 -23.19 13.38
C VAL A 234 2.65 -23.89 14.71
N ALA A 235 2.00 -25.05 14.66
CA ALA A 235 1.77 -25.95 15.78
C ALA A 235 2.39 -27.32 15.49
N VAL A 236 2.87 -27.99 16.54
CA VAL A 236 3.26 -29.41 16.53
C VAL A 236 2.38 -30.13 17.54
N ASP A 237 1.72 -31.23 17.14
CA ASP A 237 0.75 -31.99 17.95
C ASP A 237 -0.37 -31.13 18.55
N ASN A 238 -0.90 -30.19 17.77
CA ASN A 238 -1.93 -29.23 18.20
C ASN A 238 -1.50 -28.31 19.37
N LEU A 239 -0.21 -28.27 19.72
CA LEU A 239 0.33 -27.29 20.65
C LEU A 239 0.51 -25.96 19.93
N TRP A 240 -0.54 -25.14 20.00
CA TRP A 240 -0.57 -23.85 19.33
C TRP A 240 0.39 -22.86 19.96
N ASN A 241 1.18 -22.28 19.07
CA ASN A 241 2.12 -21.25 19.40
C ASN A 241 1.45 -19.87 19.47
N GLN A 242 1.79 -19.07 20.48
CA GLN A 242 1.35 -17.67 20.59
C GLN A 242 2.28 -16.69 19.83
N ARG A 243 3.46 -17.14 19.42
CA ARG A 243 4.53 -16.34 18.80
C ARG A 243 4.60 -16.57 17.30
N ARG A 244 3.81 -15.80 16.56
CA ARG A 244 3.69 -15.88 15.10
C ARG A 244 5.03 -15.69 14.40
N GLY A 245 5.23 -16.45 13.33
CA GLY A 245 6.32 -16.20 12.39
C GLY A 245 5.98 -15.03 11.49
N VAL A 246 6.96 -14.20 11.16
CA VAL A 246 6.78 -13.01 10.30
C VAL A 246 7.55 -13.22 9.00
N CYS A 247 6.86 -13.15 7.87
CA CYS A 247 7.42 -13.42 6.57
C CYS A 247 8.32 -12.27 6.08
N GLY A 248 9.44 -12.62 5.47
CA GLY A 248 10.42 -11.72 4.87
C GLY A 248 11.18 -12.40 3.73
N TYR A 249 12.06 -11.65 3.08
CA TYR A 249 12.98 -12.16 2.07
C TYR A 249 14.20 -12.83 2.70
#